data_AF-A0A2J7L0S3-F1
#
_entry.id   AF-A0A2J7L0S3-F1
#
_cell.length_a   1.000
_cell.length_b   1.000
_cell.length_c   1.000
_cell.angle_alpha   90.00
_cell.angle_beta   90.00
_cell.angle_gamma   90.00
#
_symmetry.space_group_name_H-M   'P 1'
#
loop_
_entity.id
_entity.type
_entity.pdbx_description
1 polymer ?
#
loop_
_entity_poly.entity_id
_entity_poly.type
_entity_poly.pdbx_seq_one_letter_code
_entity_poly.pdbx_strand_id
1 'polypeptide(L)'
;MLRLSVDELKLLAKYILQNVYIVFVQTDDFASSFRLFNVLNSRGLPLSNADLLKNALFESASTHNKKSEQIESAWSQIEDMVGVRRLDKFLTLHKLSEKKDRDRVLQKGFEAFIENLQQQFDGDAIAMSLMLVNSAKNYTKILENDFEHPSIRRKIASLSNLGVDEWIPPVMAFMNRMARTEDFNLDDFSQFITAFEKVYMHGWLKKQIKSQREMVCYSALVAINNDMPFDSVINQINQHADNSGFIAALDEDLYEPRPNQVNLIKAILLRLDMEQQDESVIKTYTGRITIEHILPQALVNEYWINRFQPQEHVYWLHKIGNLTLISGSKNSEAQHYDFIKKKSIYEKLNSKSSFDLTKDVCNSSEWGLAELKMRHEKMKTQLKKLWLV
;
A
#
# COMPACT_ATOMS: atom_id res chain seq x y z
N MET A 1 21.99 -28.27 -3.45
CA MET A 1 22.58 -27.84 -4.73
C MET A 1 23.44 -28.98 -5.25
N LEU A 2 23.11 -29.52 -6.43
CA LEU A 2 23.97 -30.48 -7.12
C LEU A 2 25.23 -29.75 -7.60
N ARG A 3 26.42 -30.22 -7.20
CA ARG A 3 27.70 -29.70 -7.71
C ARG A 3 28.04 -30.47 -8.99
N LEU A 4 28.29 -29.75 -10.07
CA LEU A 4 28.76 -30.32 -11.33
C LEU A 4 30.15 -30.94 -11.14
N SER A 5 30.38 -32.07 -11.80
CA SER A 5 31.69 -32.70 -11.92
C SER A 5 32.64 -31.90 -12.81
N VAL A 6 33.94 -32.16 -12.69
CA VAL A 6 34.97 -31.49 -13.49
C VAL A 6 34.77 -31.73 -14.99
N ASP A 7 34.29 -32.91 -15.38
CA ASP A 7 34.06 -33.24 -16.79
C ASP A 7 32.82 -32.53 -17.34
N GLU A 8 31.77 -32.36 -16.54
CA GLU A 8 30.61 -31.54 -16.90
C GLU A 8 30.99 -30.06 -17.06
N LEU A 9 31.87 -29.52 -16.19
CA LEU A 9 32.38 -28.16 -16.33
C LEU A 9 33.21 -27.97 -17.60
N LYS A 10 34.04 -28.94 -17.97
CA LYS A 10 34.80 -28.91 -19.24
C LYS A 10 33.86 -28.95 -20.44
N LEU A 11 32.81 -29.76 -20.38
CA LEU A 11 31.82 -29.88 -21.45
C LEU A 11 31.02 -28.58 -21.62
N LEU A 12 30.64 -27.95 -20.50
CA LEU A 12 30.00 -26.63 -20.49
C LEU A 12 30.92 -25.55 -21.04
N ALA A 13 32.19 -25.50 -20.62
CA ALA A 13 33.15 -24.54 -21.14
C ALA A 13 33.35 -24.71 -22.66
N LYS A 14 33.48 -25.95 -23.13
CA LYS A 14 33.56 -26.26 -24.57
C LYS A 14 32.30 -25.81 -25.30
N TYR A 15 31.12 -26.02 -24.72
CA TYR A 15 29.86 -25.58 -25.30
C TYR A 15 29.80 -24.05 -25.41
N ILE A 16 30.14 -23.32 -24.35
CA ILE A 16 30.17 -21.85 -24.35
C ILE A 16 31.14 -21.33 -25.42
N LEU A 17 32.33 -21.91 -25.51
CA LEU A 17 33.36 -21.44 -26.46
C LEU A 17 33.04 -21.77 -27.93
N GLN A 18 32.31 -22.86 -28.19
CA GLN A 18 32.11 -23.35 -29.56
C GLN A 18 30.71 -23.08 -30.12
N ASN A 19 29.70 -22.93 -29.25
CA ASN A 19 28.29 -22.88 -29.65
C ASN A 19 27.55 -21.64 -29.14
N VAL A 20 28.18 -20.78 -28.32
CA VAL A 20 27.60 -19.49 -27.90
C VAL A 20 28.25 -18.38 -28.71
N TYR A 21 27.43 -17.66 -29.47
CA TYR A 21 27.86 -16.52 -30.27
C TYR A 21 27.54 -15.22 -29.54
N ILE A 22 28.54 -14.36 -29.40
CA ILE A 22 28.36 -12.99 -28.89
C ILE A 22 28.31 -12.08 -30.12
N VAL A 23 27.20 -11.41 -30.32
CA VAL A 23 27.07 -10.37 -31.34
C VAL A 23 27.49 -9.05 -30.71
N PHE A 24 28.66 -8.56 -31.10
CA PHE A 24 29.15 -7.26 -30.67
C PHE A 24 28.76 -6.21 -31.71
N VAL A 25 28.06 -5.17 -31.29
CA VAL A 25 27.75 -4.02 -32.13
C VAL A 25 28.44 -2.81 -31.54
N GLN A 26 29.34 -2.22 -32.31
CA GLN A 26 30.07 -1.01 -31.95
C GLN A 26 29.56 0.15 -32.81
N THR A 27 29.39 1.30 -32.19
CA THR A 27 29.01 2.55 -32.86
C THR A 27 30.01 3.63 -32.50
N ASP A 28 30.20 4.58 -33.42
CA ASP A 28 31.21 5.64 -33.28
C ASP A 28 30.81 6.72 -32.26
N ASP A 29 29.52 6.82 -31.93
CA ASP A 29 28.98 7.76 -30.95
C ASP A 29 27.86 7.14 -30.11
N PHE A 30 27.67 7.68 -28.91
CA PHE A 30 26.70 7.15 -27.94
C PHE A 30 25.26 7.30 -28.42
N ALA A 31 24.90 8.40 -29.10
CA ALA A 31 23.53 8.62 -29.59
C ALA A 31 23.15 7.60 -30.67
N SER A 32 24.10 7.21 -31.53
CA SER A 32 23.93 6.10 -32.48
C SER A 32 23.84 4.76 -31.77
N SER A 33 24.63 4.53 -30.72
CA SER A 33 24.52 3.33 -29.87
C SER A 33 23.13 3.18 -29.26
N PHE A 34 22.56 4.29 -28.78
CA PHE A 34 21.26 4.34 -28.12
C PHE A 34 20.11 4.13 -29.11
N ARG A 35 20.16 4.77 -30.28
CA ARG A 35 19.20 4.50 -31.38
C ARG A 35 19.22 3.04 -31.77
N LEU A 36 20.41 2.48 -31.93
CA LEU A 36 20.59 1.09 -32.34
C LEU A 36 20.10 0.12 -31.25
N PHE A 37 20.37 0.42 -29.98
CA PHE A 37 19.83 -0.30 -28.82
C PHE A 37 18.29 -0.29 -28.78
N ASN A 38 17.66 0.86 -28.98
CA ASN A 38 16.19 0.98 -29.01
C ASN A 38 15.58 0.21 -30.19
N VAL A 39 16.20 0.28 -31.37
CA VAL A 39 15.74 -0.46 -32.56
C VAL A 39 15.87 -1.97 -32.36
N LEU A 40 16.99 -2.45 -31.79
CA LEU A 40 17.18 -3.87 -31.50
C LEU A 40 16.17 -4.39 -30.48
N ASN A 41 15.90 -3.62 -29.42
CA ASN A 41 14.95 -4.02 -28.38
C ASN A 41 13.49 -3.85 -28.78
N SER A 42 13.17 -3.03 -29.80
CA SER A 42 11.80 -2.90 -30.32
C SER A 42 11.24 -4.19 -30.94
N ARG A 43 12.11 -5.15 -31.31
CA ARG A 43 11.75 -6.44 -31.91
C ARG A 43 11.86 -7.63 -30.94
N GLY A 44 12.32 -7.39 -29.71
CA GLY A 44 12.52 -8.39 -28.65
C GLY A 44 11.61 -8.19 -27.44
N LEU A 45 12.04 -8.63 -26.24
CA LEU A 45 11.40 -8.20 -24.99
C LEU A 45 11.55 -6.67 -24.87
N PRO A 46 10.46 -5.91 -24.74
CA PRO A 46 10.54 -4.46 -24.65
C PRO A 46 11.32 -4.06 -23.39
N LEU A 47 12.19 -3.07 -23.52
CA LEU A 47 12.90 -2.47 -22.39
C LEU A 47 11.89 -1.95 -21.37
N SER A 48 12.24 -2.07 -20.09
CA SER A 48 11.45 -1.43 -19.04
C SER A 48 11.57 0.09 -19.14
N ASN A 49 10.61 0.82 -18.57
CA ASN A 49 10.74 2.29 -18.50
C ASN A 49 11.96 2.68 -17.65
N ALA A 50 12.31 1.83 -16.68
CA ALA A 50 13.52 1.99 -15.89
C ALA A 50 14.81 1.89 -16.73
N ASP A 51 14.91 0.89 -17.63
CA ASP A 51 16.07 0.74 -18.52
C ASP A 51 16.21 1.93 -19.48
N LEU A 52 15.09 2.40 -20.04
CA LEU A 52 15.07 3.58 -20.90
C LEU A 52 15.52 4.83 -20.14
N LEU A 53 15.03 5.02 -18.91
CA LEU A 53 15.42 6.14 -18.05
C LEU A 53 16.91 6.11 -17.70
N LYS A 54 17.41 4.94 -17.28
CA LYS A 54 18.83 4.74 -16.99
C LYS A 54 19.70 5.18 -18.16
N ASN A 55 19.39 4.69 -19.36
CA ASN A 55 20.17 4.99 -20.55
C ASN A 55 20.16 6.48 -20.90
N ALA A 56 19.02 7.17 -20.76
CA ALA A 56 18.96 8.60 -21.02
C ALA A 56 19.74 9.44 -20.02
N LEU A 57 19.79 9.02 -18.74
CA LEU A 57 20.63 9.68 -17.74
C LEU A 57 22.11 9.56 -18.11
N PHE A 58 22.56 8.39 -18.57
CA PHE A 58 23.92 8.20 -19.08
C PHE A 58 24.19 9.00 -20.37
N GLU A 59 23.22 9.09 -21.28
CA GLU A 59 23.33 9.91 -22.49
C GLU A 59 23.58 11.38 -22.14
N SER A 60 22.70 11.94 -21.32
CA SER A 60 22.75 13.33 -20.89
C SER A 60 24.06 13.65 -20.16
N ALA A 61 24.54 12.76 -19.27
CA ALA A 61 25.82 12.95 -18.61
C ALA A 61 27.01 12.96 -19.57
N SER A 62 26.98 12.10 -20.60
CA SER A 62 28.01 12.05 -21.64
C SER A 62 28.03 13.34 -22.46
N THR A 63 26.85 13.86 -22.84
CA THR A 63 26.73 15.15 -23.55
C THR A 63 27.28 16.33 -22.74
N HIS A 64 27.17 16.30 -21.41
CA HIS A 64 27.64 17.36 -20.52
C HIS A 64 29.04 17.12 -19.91
N ASN A 65 29.82 16.15 -20.41
CA ASN A 65 31.16 15.79 -19.89
C ASN A 65 31.19 15.53 -18.37
N LYS A 66 30.08 15.02 -17.82
CA LYS A 66 29.96 14.68 -16.39
C LYS A 66 30.42 13.24 -16.15
N LYS A 67 30.99 12.96 -14.97
CA LYS A 67 31.44 11.61 -14.59
C LYS A 67 30.23 10.69 -14.42
N SER A 68 30.11 9.69 -15.30
CA SER A 68 29.04 8.68 -15.30
C SER A 68 29.00 7.79 -14.05
N GLU A 69 30.11 7.69 -13.30
CA GLU A 69 30.24 6.90 -12.06
C GLU A 69 29.17 7.26 -11.00
N GLN A 70 28.79 8.54 -10.90
CA GLN A 70 27.80 8.98 -9.92
C GLN A 70 26.39 8.49 -10.28
N ILE A 71 26.06 8.45 -11.58
CA ILE A 71 24.78 7.94 -12.06
C ILE A 71 24.71 6.43 -11.88
N GLU A 72 25.81 5.72 -12.18
CA GLU A 72 25.91 4.29 -11.94
C GLU A 72 25.71 3.94 -10.46
N SER A 73 26.39 4.67 -9.56
CA SER A 73 26.23 4.50 -8.12
C SER A 73 24.80 4.81 -7.65
N ALA A 74 24.22 5.92 -8.11
CA ALA A 74 22.86 6.30 -7.76
C ALA A 74 21.85 5.25 -8.24
N TRP A 75 22.01 4.76 -9.47
CA TRP A 75 21.12 3.76 -10.04
C TRP A 75 21.24 2.41 -9.32
N SER A 76 22.46 1.97 -9.02
CA SER A 76 22.69 0.76 -8.22
C SER A 76 22.02 0.86 -6.85
N GLN A 77 22.10 2.01 -6.18
CA GLN A 77 21.41 2.22 -4.90
C GLN A 77 19.88 2.09 -5.04
N ILE A 78 19.29 2.64 -6.11
CA ILE A 78 17.86 2.50 -6.37
C ILE A 78 17.50 1.03 -6.61
N GLU A 79 18.29 0.31 -7.42
CA GLU A 79 18.12 -1.12 -7.68
C GLU A 79 18.20 -1.96 -6.40
N ASP A 80 19.14 -1.65 -5.51
CA ASP A 80 19.34 -2.35 -4.24
C ASP A 80 18.18 -2.12 -3.26
N MET A 81 17.69 -0.88 -3.14
CA MET A 81 16.59 -0.53 -2.23
C MET A 81 15.23 -1.03 -2.75
N VAL A 82 14.90 -0.72 -4.00
CA VAL A 82 13.58 -0.98 -4.58
C VAL A 82 13.47 -2.43 -5.07
N GLY A 83 14.56 -2.97 -5.58
CA GLY A 83 14.60 -4.23 -6.31
C GLY A 83 14.17 -4.08 -7.77
N VAL A 84 14.95 -4.68 -8.68
CA VAL A 84 14.78 -4.59 -10.15
C VAL A 84 13.34 -4.84 -10.61
N ARG A 85 12.64 -5.82 -10.02
CA ARG A 85 11.25 -6.16 -10.38
C ARG A 85 10.21 -5.09 -10.05
N ARG A 86 10.52 -4.17 -9.14
CA ARG A 86 9.60 -3.11 -8.68
C ARG A 86 9.95 -1.73 -9.24
N LEU A 87 11.02 -1.59 -10.03
CA LEU A 87 11.49 -0.30 -10.54
C LEU A 87 10.43 0.45 -11.33
N ASP A 88 9.79 -0.17 -12.31
CA ASP A 88 8.75 0.50 -13.11
C ASP A 88 7.57 0.98 -12.25
N LYS A 89 7.19 0.17 -11.24
CA LYS A 89 6.14 0.53 -10.29
C LYS A 89 6.56 1.73 -9.44
N PHE A 90 7.78 1.71 -8.92
CA PHE A 90 8.37 2.83 -8.19
C PHE A 90 8.38 4.10 -9.05
N LEU A 91 8.91 4.05 -10.27
CA LEU A 91 8.97 5.19 -11.19
C LEU A 91 7.57 5.75 -11.49
N THR A 92 6.58 4.87 -11.68
CA THR A 92 5.18 5.30 -11.88
C THR A 92 4.65 6.07 -10.66
N LEU A 93 4.88 5.55 -9.45
CA LEU A 93 4.43 6.19 -8.21
C LEU A 93 5.22 7.47 -7.91
N HIS A 94 6.51 7.50 -8.22
CA HIS A 94 7.36 8.68 -8.12
C HIS A 94 6.84 9.79 -9.04
N LYS A 95 6.58 9.47 -10.31
CA LYS A 95 6.06 10.45 -11.26
C LYS A 95 4.69 10.99 -10.82
N LEU A 96 3.82 10.13 -10.28
CA LEU A 96 2.57 10.55 -9.66
C LEU A 96 2.79 11.51 -8.48
N SER A 97 3.82 11.26 -7.68
CA SER A 97 4.14 12.09 -6.50
C SER A 97 4.60 13.51 -6.85
N GLU A 98 5.08 13.74 -8.08
CA GLU A 98 5.54 15.06 -8.55
C GLU A 98 4.41 15.93 -9.16
N LYS A 99 3.18 15.40 -9.23
CA LYS A 99 2.10 16.03 -9.99
C LYS A 99 1.64 17.37 -9.37
N LYS A 100 1.52 18.41 -10.21
CA LYS A 100 1.13 19.78 -9.81
C LYS A 100 -0.31 20.16 -10.18
N ASP A 101 -1.01 19.31 -10.91
CA ASP A 101 -2.38 19.50 -11.38
C ASP A 101 -3.31 18.36 -10.93
N ARG A 102 -4.62 18.49 -11.19
CA ARG A 102 -5.64 17.49 -10.83
C ARG A 102 -6.04 16.57 -11.99
N ASP A 103 -5.36 16.64 -13.14
CA ASP A 103 -5.68 15.81 -14.29
C ASP A 103 -5.40 14.33 -13.98
N ARG A 104 -6.35 13.48 -14.33
CA ARG A 104 -6.23 12.04 -14.11
C ARG A 104 -5.32 11.39 -15.15
N VAL A 105 -5.12 12.07 -16.27
CA VAL A 105 -4.21 11.61 -17.32
C VAL A 105 -2.79 11.77 -16.79
N LEU A 106 -2.18 10.64 -16.50
CA LEU A 106 -0.73 10.55 -16.44
C LEU A 106 -0.21 10.61 -17.87
N GLN A 107 0.71 11.54 -18.12
CA GLN A 107 1.66 11.39 -19.21
C GLN A 107 2.46 10.12 -18.87
N LYS A 108 2.03 8.99 -19.44
CA LYS A 108 2.56 7.67 -19.10
C LYS A 108 3.91 7.49 -19.77
N GLY A 109 4.83 6.88 -19.03
CA GLY A 109 6.05 6.33 -19.58
C GLY A 109 7.27 7.24 -19.40
N PHE A 110 8.36 6.79 -20.01
CA PHE A 110 9.69 7.37 -19.92
C PHE A 110 9.78 8.80 -20.48
N GLU A 111 8.95 9.19 -21.46
CA GLU A 111 8.96 10.54 -22.07
C GLU A 111 8.80 11.65 -21.03
N ALA A 112 7.91 11.45 -20.05
CA ALA A 112 7.66 12.44 -19.00
C ALA A 112 8.84 12.60 -18.03
N PHE A 113 9.75 11.62 -17.98
CA PHE A 113 11.01 11.75 -17.24
C PHE A 113 12.05 12.50 -18.06
N ILE A 114 12.10 12.32 -19.38
CA ILE A 114 12.98 13.09 -20.27
C ILE A 114 12.61 14.56 -20.27
N GLU A 115 11.32 14.87 -20.37
CA GLU A 115 10.84 16.25 -20.25
C GLU A 115 11.25 16.86 -18.90
N ASN A 116 11.16 16.09 -17.81
CA ASN A 116 11.56 16.54 -16.47
C ASN A 116 13.08 16.81 -16.42
N LEU A 117 13.90 15.88 -16.93
CA LEU A 117 15.36 16.02 -17.02
C LEU A 117 15.77 17.31 -17.73
N GLN A 118 15.09 17.66 -18.82
CA GLN A 118 15.39 18.87 -19.57
C GLN A 118 14.85 20.14 -18.88
N GLN A 119 13.57 20.14 -18.48
CA GLN A 119 12.91 21.36 -18.01
C GLN A 119 13.23 21.75 -16.57
N GLN A 120 13.36 20.77 -15.66
CA GLN A 120 13.58 21.05 -14.23
C GLN A 120 15.04 20.92 -13.83
N PHE A 121 15.81 20.10 -14.53
CA PHE A 121 17.21 19.84 -14.21
C PHE A 121 18.19 20.45 -15.21
N ASP A 122 17.73 21.08 -16.29
CA ASP A 122 18.60 21.65 -17.34
C ASP A 122 19.62 20.62 -17.88
N GLY A 123 19.18 19.38 -18.04
CA GLY A 123 20.06 18.27 -18.44
C GLY A 123 20.99 17.77 -17.34
N ASP A 124 20.82 18.17 -16.08
CA ASP A 124 21.60 17.63 -14.96
C ASP A 124 21.13 16.24 -14.54
N ALA A 125 21.59 15.23 -15.28
CA ALA A 125 21.31 13.82 -15.00
C ALA A 125 21.78 13.37 -13.61
N ILE A 126 22.81 14.00 -13.03
CA ILE A 126 23.31 13.65 -11.69
C ILE A 126 22.31 14.14 -10.65
N ALA A 127 21.87 15.39 -10.74
CA ALA A 127 20.88 15.96 -9.83
C ALA A 127 19.57 15.18 -9.85
N MET A 128 19.09 14.81 -11.05
CA MET A 128 17.90 13.97 -11.19
C MET A 128 18.10 12.57 -10.58
N SER A 129 19.27 11.95 -10.79
CA SER A 129 19.58 10.64 -10.21
C SER A 129 19.59 10.68 -8.68
N LEU A 130 20.17 11.72 -8.08
CA LEU A 130 20.18 11.91 -6.62
C LEU A 130 18.77 12.16 -6.05
N MET A 131 17.92 12.90 -6.78
CA MET A 131 16.50 13.05 -6.42
C MET A 131 15.79 11.69 -6.41
N LEU A 132 15.99 10.88 -7.46
CA LEU A 132 15.40 9.55 -7.55
C LEU A 132 15.88 8.63 -6.41
N VAL A 133 17.15 8.71 -6.01
CA VAL A 133 17.68 8.00 -4.83
C VAL A 133 16.93 8.40 -3.57
N ASN A 134 16.72 9.70 -3.32
CA ASN A 134 15.99 10.16 -2.15
C ASN A 134 14.51 9.71 -2.17
N SER A 135 13.86 9.77 -3.34
CA SER A 135 12.50 9.26 -3.46
C SER A 135 12.42 7.74 -3.29
N ALA A 136 13.43 6.99 -3.73
CA ALA A 136 13.50 5.54 -3.56
C ALA A 136 13.67 5.15 -2.08
N LYS A 137 14.47 5.92 -1.32
CA LYS A 137 14.58 5.78 0.15
C LYS A 137 13.21 5.95 0.82
N ASN A 138 12.50 7.05 0.50
CA ASN A 138 11.18 7.32 1.06
C ASN A 138 10.15 6.25 0.65
N TYR A 139 10.16 5.82 -0.61
CA TYR A 139 9.30 4.73 -1.08
C TYR A 139 9.52 3.43 -0.30
N THR A 140 10.78 3.05 -0.10
CA THR A 140 11.15 1.84 0.64
C THR A 140 10.73 1.96 2.11
N LYS A 141 10.98 3.11 2.74
CA LYS A 141 10.55 3.42 4.10
C LYS A 141 9.04 3.26 4.30
N ILE A 142 8.23 3.71 3.32
CA ILE A 142 6.77 3.56 3.32
C ILE A 142 6.38 2.07 3.21
N LEU A 143 6.95 1.33 2.27
CA LEU A 143 6.61 -0.08 2.03
C LEU A 143 6.97 -0.99 3.20
N GLU A 144 8.11 -0.73 3.82
CA GLU A 144 8.62 -1.51 4.96
C GLU A 144 8.03 -1.04 6.29
N ASN A 145 7.28 0.08 6.26
CA ASN A 145 6.73 0.74 7.44
C ASN A 145 7.81 1.07 8.49
N ASP A 146 8.98 1.48 8.01
CA ASP A 146 10.16 1.74 8.82
C ASP A 146 10.12 3.17 9.38
N PHE A 147 9.26 3.39 10.38
CA PHE A 147 9.14 4.68 11.06
C PHE A 147 9.45 4.56 12.56
N GLU A 148 10.09 5.57 13.13
CA GLU A 148 10.45 5.61 14.55
C GLU A 148 9.22 5.74 15.45
N HIS A 149 8.24 6.55 15.06
CA HIS A 149 7.03 6.75 15.85
C HIS A 149 5.99 5.63 15.62
N PRO A 150 5.53 4.95 16.69
CA PRO A 150 4.49 3.93 16.57
C PRO A 150 3.18 4.46 15.98
N SER A 151 2.81 5.71 16.29
CA SER A 151 1.63 6.38 15.74
C SER A 151 1.63 6.37 14.22
N ILE A 152 2.74 6.80 13.60
CA ILE A 152 2.93 6.81 12.15
C ILE A 152 2.86 5.39 11.59
N ARG A 153 3.55 4.43 12.24
CA ARG A 153 3.51 3.03 11.80
C ARG A 153 2.09 2.46 11.75
N ARG A 154 1.25 2.82 12.72
CA ARG A 154 -0.14 2.36 12.78
C ARG A 154 -0.94 2.88 11.57
N LYS A 155 -0.70 4.12 11.14
CA LYS A 155 -1.39 4.77 10.02
C LYS A 155 -0.93 4.22 8.68
N ILE A 156 0.38 4.03 8.51
CA ILE A 156 0.93 3.41 7.31
C ILE A 156 0.46 1.95 7.19
N ALA A 157 0.41 1.20 8.30
CA ALA A 157 -0.17 -0.15 8.31
C ALA A 157 -1.67 -0.14 7.96
N SER A 158 -2.43 0.82 8.49
CA SER A 158 -3.85 1.04 8.17
C SER A 158 -4.07 1.16 6.65
N LEU A 159 -3.33 2.07 6.02
CA LEU A 159 -3.40 2.34 4.58
C LEU A 159 -2.89 1.15 3.75
N SER A 160 -1.79 0.52 4.17
CA SER A 160 -1.22 -0.65 3.49
C SER A 160 -2.18 -1.84 3.47
N ASN A 161 -2.94 -2.05 4.56
CA ASN A 161 -3.89 -3.14 4.66
C ASN A 161 -5.08 -3.03 3.69
N LEU A 162 -5.32 -1.86 3.09
CA LEU A 162 -6.33 -1.68 2.03
C LEU A 162 -5.95 -2.43 0.74
N GLY A 163 -4.67 -2.78 0.56
CA GLY A 163 -4.19 -3.54 -0.59
C GLY A 163 -4.17 -2.74 -1.89
N VAL A 164 -4.15 -1.41 -1.81
CA VAL A 164 -4.00 -0.49 -2.95
C VAL A 164 -2.81 0.44 -2.73
N ASP A 165 -2.35 1.08 -3.81
CA ASP A 165 -1.20 2.00 -3.81
C ASP A 165 -1.57 3.46 -4.09
N GLU A 166 -2.85 3.78 -4.28
CA GLU A 166 -3.37 5.14 -4.56
C GLU A 166 -2.91 6.19 -3.54
N TRP A 167 -2.74 5.78 -2.28
CA TRP A 167 -2.33 6.65 -1.16
C TRP A 167 -0.81 6.87 -1.08
N ILE A 168 0.00 6.05 -1.76
CA ILE A 168 1.47 6.14 -1.65
C ILE A 168 2.01 7.47 -2.23
N PRO A 169 1.58 7.92 -3.44
CA PRO A 169 2.10 9.16 -4.02
C PRO A 169 2.00 10.41 -3.13
N PRO A 170 0.84 10.76 -2.51
CA PRO A 170 0.78 11.94 -1.65
C PRO A 170 1.66 11.83 -0.40
N VAL A 171 1.76 10.63 0.21
CA VAL A 171 2.66 10.39 1.35
C VAL A 171 4.12 10.55 0.95
N MET A 172 4.50 9.97 -0.19
CA MET A 172 5.85 10.08 -0.73
C MET A 172 6.18 11.52 -1.15
N ALA A 173 5.23 12.26 -1.75
CA ALA A 173 5.41 13.67 -2.11
C ALA A 173 5.70 14.53 -0.88
N PHE A 174 4.95 14.32 0.22
CA PHE A 174 5.19 15.04 1.47
C PHE A 174 6.59 14.75 2.02
N MET A 175 6.98 13.46 2.09
CA MET A 175 8.31 13.06 2.57
C MET A 175 9.44 13.58 1.67
N ASN A 176 9.23 13.63 0.35
CA ASN A 176 10.18 14.16 -0.61
C ASN A 176 10.36 15.67 -0.44
N ARG A 177 9.27 16.42 -0.22
CA ARG A 177 9.34 17.85 0.11
C ARG A 177 10.07 18.06 1.43
N MET A 178 9.65 17.39 2.51
CA MET A 178 10.29 17.46 3.83
C MET A 178 11.80 17.14 3.78
N ALA A 179 12.25 16.25 2.90
CA ALA A 179 13.68 15.95 2.73
C ALA A 179 14.43 16.99 1.89
N ARG A 180 13.73 17.74 1.04
CA ARG A 180 14.29 18.75 0.12
C ARG A 180 14.27 20.15 0.72
N THR A 181 13.22 20.46 1.47
CA THR A 181 12.92 21.79 2.00
C THR A 181 12.85 21.67 3.53
N GLU A 182 13.53 22.57 4.24
CA GLU A 182 13.50 22.64 5.71
C GLU A 182 12.20 23.28 6.26
N ASP A 183 11.17 23.40 5.41
CA ASP A 183 9.89 24.04 5.74
C ASP A 183 8.93 23.10 6.47
N PHE A 184 9.07 21.78 6.30
CA PHE A 184 8.31 20.74 7.01
C PHE A 184 9.22 19.90 7.89
N ASN A 185 8.66 19.40 8.98
CA ASN A 185 9.34 18.53 9.92
C ASN A 185 8.54 17.22 10.17
N LEU A 186 9.06 16.37 11.05
CA LEU A 186 8.46 15.07 11.36
C LEU A 186 7.09 15.18 12.06
N ASP A 187 6.86 16.24 12.84
CA ASP A 187 5.56 16.50 13.46
C ASP A 187 4.52 16.89 12.39
N ASP A 188 4.90 17.73 11.44
CA ASP A 188 4.05 18.07 10.28
C ASP A 188 3.69 16.82 9.49
N PHE A 189 4.65 15.91 9.27
CA PHE A 189 4.38 14.63 8.62
C PHE A 189 3.40 13.76 9.42
N SER A 190 3.57 13.69 10.74
CA SER A 190 2.67 12.97 11.66
C SER A 190 1.24 13.53 11.60
N GLN A 191 1.09 14.86 11.61
CA GLN A 191 -0.20 15.53 11.48
C GLN A 191 -0.82 15.32 10.08
N PHE A 192 0.00 15.41 9.02
CA PHE A 192 -0.42 15.14 7.65
C PHE A 192 -0.95 13.73 7.47
N ILE A 193 -0.18 12.71 7.85
CA ILE A 193 -0.61 11.31 7.67
C ILE A 193 -1.85 11.00 8.52
N THR A 194 -2.00 11.67 9.66
CA THR A 194 -3.21 11.60 10.49
C THR A 194 -4.43 12.13 9.74
N ALA A 195 -4.38 13.37 9.25
CA ALA A 195 -5.49 13.98 8.52
C ALA A 195 -5.81 13.20 7.23
N PHE A 196 -4.76 12.81 6.49
CA PHE A 196 -4.90 12.06 5.25
C PHE A 196 -5.55 10.70 5.47
N GLU A 197 -5.10 9.90 6.45
CA GLU A 197 -5.70 8.60 6.76
C GLU A 197 -7.21 8.75 7.05
N LYS A 198 -7.58 9.70 7.92
CA LYS A 198 -8.98 9.93 8.29
C LYS A 198 -9.85 10.21 7.07
N VAL A 199 -9.49 11.21 6.28
CA VAL A 199 -10.26 11.61 5.10
C VAL A 199 -10.28 10.51 4.04
N TYR A 200 -9.15 9.84 3.79
CA TYR A 200 -9.08 8.77 2.80
C TYR A 200 -9.99 7.58 3.20
N MET A 201 -10.08 7.26 4.48
CA MET A 201 -10.96 6.20 5.00
C MET A 201 -12.45 6.53 4.85
N HIS A 202 -12.85 7.81 4.86
CA HIS A 202 -14.24 8.18 4.55
C HIS A 202 -14.64 7.71 3.16
N GLY A 203 -13.78 7.90 2.15
CA GLY A 203 -14.07 7.47 0.79
C GLY A 203 -14.27 5.96 0.69
N TRP A 204 -13.44 5.18 1.39
CA TRP A 204 -13.55 3.73 1.43
C TRP A 204 -14.83 3.24 2.12
N LEU A 205 -15.13 3.75 3.32
CA LEU A 205 -16.31 3.35 4.09
C LEU A 205 -17.63 3.73 3.40
N LYS A 206 -17.66 4.89 2.73
CA LYS A 206 -18.78 5.30 1.87
C LYS A 206 -18.85 4.54 0.54
N LYS A 207 -18.01 3.52 0.35
CA LYS A 207 -17.93 2.69 -0.87
C LYS A 207 -17.74 3.50 -2.16
N GLN A 208 -17.04 4.64 -2.06
CA GLN A 208 -16.76 5.47 -3.23
C GLN A 208 -15.91 4.71 -4.25
N ILE A 209 -16.18 4.95 -5.53
CA ILE A 209 -15.34 4.42 -6.61
C ILE A 209 -13.92 4.99 -6.48
N LYS A 210 -12.93 4.25 -7.00
CA LYS A 210 -11.52 4.68 -7.06
C LYS A 210 -11.38 6.12 -7.47
N SER A 211 -12.18 6.49 -8.46
CA SER A 211 -12.10 7.78 -9.10
C SER A 211 -12.39 8.96 -8.14
N GLN A 212 -13.28 8.77 -7.17
CA GLN A 212 -13.61 9.76 -6.17
C GLN A 212 -12.59 9.76 -5.03
N ARG A 213 -12.09 8.58 -4.63
CA ARG A 213 -11.04 8.46 -3.60
C ARG A 213 -9.72 9.10 -4.03
N GLU A 214 -9.39 9.06 -5.31
CA GLU A 214 -8.20 9.73 -5.84
C GLU A 214 -8.27 11.25 -5.71
N MET A 215 -9.45 11.86 -5.54
CA MET A 215 -9.56 13.32 -5.44
C MET A 215 -8.82 13.88 -4.22
N VAL A 216 -8.90 13.21 -3.06
CA VAL A 216 -8.11 13.64 -1.88
C VAL A 216 -6.61 13.45 -2.12
N CYS A 217 -6.22 12.41 -2.86
CA CYS A 217 -4.82 12.17 -3.21
C CYS A 217 -4.29 13.28 -4.12
N TYR A 218 -5.02 13.64 -5.18
CA TYR A 218 -4.63 14.72 -6.09
C TYR A 218 -4.69 16.09 -5.42
N SER A 219 -5.68 16.37 -4.56
CA SER A 219 -5.71 17.60 -3.77
C SER A 219 -4.47 17.75 -2.87
N ALA A 220 -4.06 16.67 -2.20
CA ALA A 220 -2.84 16.66 -1.39
C ALA A 220 -1.60 16.89 -2.26
N LEU A 221 -1.46 16.16 -3.37
CA LEU A 221 -0.33 16.30 -4.31
C LEU A 221 -0.18 17.73 -4.83
N VAL A 222 -1.27 18.32 -5.31
CA VAL A 222 -1.28 19.70 -5.83
C VAL A 222 -0.88 20.70 -4.75
N ALA A 223 -1.37 20.54 -3.51
CA ALA A 223 -1.01 21.44 -2.42
C ALA A 223 0.47 21.30 -2.03
N ILE A 224 0.98 20.07 -1.97
CA ILE A 224 2.37 19.78 -1.63
C ILE A 224 3.33 20.32 -2.70
N ASN A 225 3.07 20.03 -3.98
CA ASN A 225 3.98 20.31 -5.09
C ASN A 225 3.91 21.74 -5.65
N ASN A 226 2.91 22.52 -5.24
CA ASN A 226 2.87 23.97 -5.47
C ASN A 226 3.33 24.75 -4.23
N ASP A 227 4.12 24.13 -3.37
CA ASP A 227 4.81 24.74 -2.23
C ASP A 227 3.87 25.48 -1.26
N MET A 228 2.61 25.03 -1.13
CA MET A 228 1.66 25.64 -0.19
C MET A 228 2.13 25.45 1.26
N PRO A 229 1.82 26.40 2.18
CA PRO A 229 2.11 26.23 3.61
C PRO A 229 1.39 25.02 4.21
N PHE A 230 1.92 24.48 5.31
CA PHE A 230 1.42 23.27 5.96
C PHE A 230 -0.09 23.31 6.24
N ASP A 231 -0.59 24.39 6.87
CA ASP A 231 -2.02 24.55 7.18
C ASP A 231 -2.90 24.50 5.93
N SER A 232 -2.41 25.02 4.80
CA SER A 232 -3.13 24.98 3.54
C SER A 232 -3.19 23.57 2.97
N VAL A 233 -2.11 22.77 3.10
CA VAL A 233 -2.09 21.35 2.71
C VAL A 233 -3.13 20.57 3.51
N ILE A 234 -3.17 20.75 4.83
CA ILE A 234 -4.15 20.09 5.71
C ILE A 234 -5.58 20.51 5.35
N ASN A 235 -5.82 21.80 5.12
CA ASN A 235 -7.13 22.31 4.72
C ASN A 235 -7.62 21.71 3.38
N GLN A 236 -6.73 21.58 2.39
CA GLN A 236 -7.09 20.95 1.11
C GLN A 236 -7.49 19.48 1.25
N ILE A 237 -6.94 18.76 2.24
CA ILE A 237 -7.32 17.38 2.57
C ILE A 237 -8.66 17.37 3.29
N ASN A 238 -8.79 18.16 4.36
CA ASN A 238 -9.99 18.20 5.21
C ASN A 238 -11.25 18.68 4.48
N GLN A 239 -11.12 19.44 3.39
CA GLN A 239 -12.24 19.79 2.52
C GLN A 239 -12.97 18.59 1.89
N HIS A 240 -12.30 17.43 1.79
CA HIS A 240 -12.91 16.17 1.33
C HIS A 240 -13.53 15.35 2.47
N ALA A 241 -13.39 15.80 3.72
CA ALA A 241 -14.02 15.15 4.86
C ALA A 241 -15.54 15.23 4.76
N ASP A 242 -16.20 14.18 5.21
CA ASP A 242 -17.65 14.05 5.19
C ASP A 242 -18.07 13.21 6.40
N ASN A 243 -18.12 13.86 7.56
CA ASN A 243 -18.41 13.22 8.84
C ASN A 243 -19.81 12.59 8.85
N SER A 244 -20.82 13.26 8.27
CA SER A 244 -22.19 12.76 8.23
C SER A 244 -22.33 11.53 7.34
N GLY A 245 -21.77 11.57 6.12
CA GLY A 245 -21.76 10.42 5.21
C GLY A 245 -20.95 9.25 5.76
N PHE A 246 -19.83 9.51 6.42
CA PHE A 246 -19.07 8.48 7.12
C PHE A 246 -19.88 7.83 8.25
N ILE A 247 -20.54 8.61 9.11
CA ILE A 247 -21.37 8.07 10.19
C ILE A 247 -22.51 7.22 9.63
N ALA A 248 -23.20 7.69 8.59
CA ALA A 248 -24.28 6.94 7.95
C ALA A 248 -23.77 5.62 7.36
N ALA A 249 -22.59 5.61 6.73
CA ALA A 249 -22.01 4.40 6.16
C ALA A 249 -21.67 3.32 7.19
N LEU A 250 -21.48 3.66 8.47
CA LEU A 250 -21.23 2.69 9.53
C LEU A 250 -22.47 1.84 9.90
N ASP A 251 -23.66 2.34 9.58
CA ASP A 251 -24.93 1.63 9.77
C ASP A 251 -25.28 0.74 8.57
N GLU A 252 -24.53 0.83 7.47
CA GLU A 252 -24.72 0.01 6.28
C GLU A 252 -24.01 -1.35 6.38
N ASP A 253 -24.31 -2.25 5.44
CA ASP A 253 -23.60 -3.52 5.32
C ASP A 253 -22.16 -3.26 4.86
N LEU A 254 -21.20 -3.62 5.70
CA LEU A 254 -19.79 -3.38 5.41
C LEU A 254 -19.16 -4.55 4.68
N TYR A 255 -19.52 -5.79 5.02
CA TYR A 255 -18.96 -6.96 4.37
C TYR A 255 -19.66 -7.26 3.04
N GLU A 256 -18.86 -7.38 1.98
CA GLU A 256 -19.28 -7.94 0.70
C GLU A 256 -18.19 -8.85 0.16
N PRO A 257 -18.53 -9.98 -0.50
CA PRO A 257 -17.56 -10.96 -1.00
C PRO A 257 -16.85 -10.49 -2.29
N ARG A 258 -16.39 -9.24 -2.32
CA ARG A 258 -15.59 -8.63 -3.39
C ARG A 258 -14.17 -8.39 -2.87
N PRO A 259 -13.09 -8.69 -3.62
CA PRO A 259 -11.71 -8.63 -3.11
C PRO A 259 -11.35 -7.32 -2.38
N ASN A 260 -11.69 -6.16 -2.97
CA ASN A 260 -11.40 -4.86 -2.37
C ASN A 260 -12.21 -4.59 -1.09
N GLN A 261 -13.44 -5.08 -1.02
CA GLN A 261 -14.29 -4.93 0.16
C GLN A 261 -13.82 -5.85 1.30
N VAL A 262 -13.42 -7.08 0.99
CA VAL A 262 -12.81 -8.00 1.95
C VAL A 262 -11.52 -7.38 2.53
N ASN A 263 -10.68 -6.78 1.69
CA ASN A 263 -9.47 -6.07 2.16
C ASN A 263 -9.83 -4.86 3.04
N LEU A 264 -10.84 -4.07 2.66
CA LEU A 264 -11.31 -2.96 3.48
C LEU A 264 -11.74 -3.43 4.87
N ILE A 265 -12.60 -4.45 4.96
CA ILE A 265 -13.08 -4.94 6.27
C ILE A 265 -11.94 -5.51 7.09
N LYS A 266 -11.03 -6.25 6.46
CA LYS A 266 -9.85 -6.75 7.13
C LYS A 266 -8.97 -5.60 7.65
N ALA A 267 -8.78 -4.54 6.87
CA ALA A 267 -8.03 -3.35 7.28
C ALA A 267 -8.70 -2.65 8.48
N ILE A 268 -10.03 -2.47 8.43
CA ILE A 268 -10.82 -1.87 9.52
C ILE A 268 -10.67 -2.69 10.81
N LEU A 269 -10.86 -4.01 10.72
CA LEU A 269 -10.76 -4.89 11.89
C LEU A 269 -9.33 -4.92 12.43
N LEU A 270 -8.29 -4.96 11.58
CA LEU A 270 -6.90 -4.90 12.03
C LEU A 270 -6.60 -3.56 12.72
N ARG A 271 -7.11 -2.45 12.17
CA ARG A 271 -6.95 -1.13 12.78
C ARG A 271 -7.62 -1.06 14.15
N LEU A 272 -8.84 -1.56 14.28
CA LEU A 272 -9.55 -1.65 15.56
C LEU A 272 -8.80 -2.55 16.57
N ASP A 273 -8.26 -3.69 16.14
CA ASP A 273 -7.47 -4.59 16.99
C ASP A 273 -6.20 -3.90 17.52
N MET A 274 -5.54 -3.10 16.67
CA MET A 274 -4.37 -2.31 17.06
C MET A 274 -4.71 -1.22 18.08
N GLU A 275 -5.90 -0.63 18.02
CA GLU A 275 -6.34 0.41 18.96
C GLU A 275 -6.76 -0.14 20.34
N GLN A 276 -6.97 -1.45 20.46
CA GLN A 276 -7.15 -2.09 21.77
C GLN A 276 -5.83 -2.24 22.53
N GLN A 277 -4.70 -1.97 21.88
CA GLN A 277 -3.36 -2.15 22.43
C GLN A 277 -2.72 -0.80 22.74
N ASP A 278 -1.85 -0.80 23.77
CA ASP A 278 -0.96 0.32 24.07
C ASP A 278 -0.21 0.76 22.81
N GLU A 279 -0.06 2.08 22.61
CA GLU A 279 0.55 2.66 21.41
C GLU A 279 1.94 2.11 21.09
N SER A 280 2.71 1.77 22.12
CA SER A 280 4.04 1.16 22.01
C SER A 280 4.04 -0.25 21.41
N VAL A 281 2.89 -0.94 21.41
CA VAL A 281 2.75 -2.31 20.91
C VAL A 281 2.30 -2.30 19.46
N ILE A 282 3.03 -3.04 18.63
CA ILE A 282 2.65 -3.35 17.25
C ILE A 282 2.76 -4.85 17.06
N LYS A 283 1.62 -5.51 16.91
CA LYS A 283 1.59 -6.94 16.57
C LYS A 283 1.83 -7.12 15.08
N THR A 284 2.80 -7.98 14.76
CA THR A 284 2.95 -8.54 13.42
C THR A 284 2.20 -9.86 13.38
N TYR A 285 1.20 -9.95 12.49
CA TYR A 285 0.45 -11.18 12.29
C TYR A 285 1.07 -11.97 11.13
N THR A 286 1.50 -13.20 11.41
CA THR A 286 1.99 -14.11 10.38
C THR A 286 0.90 -15.11 9.97
N GLY A 287 0.90 -15.52 8.70
CA GLY A 287 -0.05 -16.49 8.16
C GLY A 287 -1.36 -15.89 7.65
N ARG A 288 -2.30 -16.77 7.29
CA ARG A 288 -3.57 -16.37 6.66
C ARG A 288 -4.53 -15.83 7.72
N ILE A 289 -4.81 -14.53 7.69
CA ILE A 289 -5.87 -13.90 8.47
C ILE A 289 -7.16 -13.87 7.63
N THR A 290 -8.25 -14.33 8.22
CA THR A 290 -9.59 -14.33 7.60
C THR A 290 -10.60 -13.60 8.46
N ILE A 291 -11.65 -13.08 7.83
CA ILE A 291 -12.81 -12.50 8.50
C ILE A 291 -13.77 -13.63 8.87
N GLU A 292 -14.20 -13.65 10.12
CA GLU A 292 -15.21 -14.56 10.65
C GLU A 292 -16.53 -13.83 10.87
N HIS A 293 -17.63 -14.51 10.53
CA HIS A 293 -18.97 -14.07 10.90
C HIS A 293 -19.40 -14.82 12.16
N ILE A 294 -19.57 -14.11 13.28
CA ILE A 294 -19.89 -14.73 14.57
C ILE A 294 -21.26 -15.43 14.46
N LEU A 295 -22.30 -14.66 14.12
CA LEU A 295 -23.56 -15.15 13.55
C LEU A 295 -23.28 -15.66 12.13
N PRO A 296 -23.40 -16.98 11.86
CA PRO A 296 -23.02 -17.55 10.58
C PRO A 296 -23.90 -17.08 9.42
N GLN A 297 -23.34 -17.14 8.21
CA GLN A 297 -24.05 -16.82 6.97
C GLN A 297 -25.23 -17.75 6.69
N ALA A 298 -25.18 -19.01 7.13
CA ALA A 298 -26.29 -19.95 7.03
C ALA A 298 -26.89 -20.24 8.42
N LEU A 299 -28.20 -20.06 8.55
CA LEU A 299 -28.97 -20.42 9.75
C LEU A 299 -29.36 -21.91 9.73
N VAL A 300 -28.39 -22.79 10.00
CA VAL A 300 -28.62 -24.25 10.01
C VAL A 300 -28.62 -24.86 11.40
N ASN A 301 -28.02 -24.20 12.39
CA ASN A 301 -27.94 -24.70 13.76
C ASN A 301 -29.06 -24.10 14.62
N GLU A 302 -29.73 -24.94 15.41
CA GLU A 302 -30.86 -24.56 16.27
C GLU A 302 -30.55 -23.40 17.21
N TYR A 303 -29.31 -23.29 17.69
CA TYR A 303 -28.88 -22.18 18.54
C TYR A 303 -29.16 -20.82 17.90
N TRP A 304 -28.88 -20.68 16.59
CA TRP A 304 -29.06 -19.45 15.84
C TRP A 304 -30.51 -19.25 15.42
N ILE A 305 -31.17 -20.31 14.96
CA ILE A 305 -32.59 -20.29 14.53
C ILE A 305 -33.49 -19.82 15.68
N ASN A 306 -33.23 -20.27 16.91
CA ASN A 306 -34.01 -19.88 18.09
C ASN A 306 -33.70 -18.46 18.61
N ARG A 307 -32.64 -17.81 18.11
CA ARG A 307 -32.16 -16.51 18.62
C ARG A 307 -32.30 -15.36 17.63
N PHE A 308 -32.43 -15.65 16.33
CA PHE A 308 -32.53 -14.64 15.29
C PHE A 308 -33.68 -14.95 14.35
N GLN A 309 -34.57 -13.97 14.17
CA GLN A 309 -35.57 -14.04 13.11
C GLN A 309 -34.90 -13.88 11.74
N PRO A 310 -35.47 -14.41 10.64
CA PRO A 310 -34.87 -14.30 9.31
C PRO A 310 -34.57 -12.86 8.89
N GLN A 311 -35.45 -11.90 9.22
CA GLN A 311 -35.25 -10.48 8.90
C GLN A 311 -34.09 -9.87 9.71
N GLU A 312 -33.94 -10.26 10.98
CA GLU A 312 -32.85 -9.80 11.84
C GLU A 312 -31.52 -10.39 11.38
N HIS A 313 -31.50 -11.66 10.99
CA HIS A 313 -30.31 -12.32 10.46
C HIS A 313 -29.80 -11.59 9.22
N VAL A 314 -30.65 -11.35 8.22
CA VAL A 314 -30.27 -10.63 7.00
C VAL A 314 -29.72 -9.24 7.34
N TYR A 315 -30.40 -8.49 8.21
CA TYR A 315 -29.99 -7.13 8.57
C TYR A 315 -28.66 -7.08 9.31
N TRP A 316 -28.39 -8.02 10.22
CA TRP A 316 -27.19 -7.99 11.07
C TRP A 316 -25.98 -8.74 10.51
N LEU A 317 -26.17 -9.58 9.49
CA LEU A 317 -25.16 -10.51 9.01
C LEU A 317 -23.84 -9.83 8.63
N HIS A 318 -23.92 -8.71 7.91
CA HIS A 318 -22.75 -8.02 7.34
C HIS A 318 -22.37 -6.73 8.07
N LYS A 319 -22.97 -6.48 9.24
CA LYS A 319 -22.65 -5.33 10.10
C LYS A 319 -21.35 -5.58 10.86
N ILE A 320 -20.60 -4.50 11.14
CA ILE A 320 -19.27 -4.61 11.77
C ILE A 320 -19.27 -5.35 13.12
N GLY A 321 -20.38 -5.28 13.87
CA GLY A 321 -20.51 -5.95 15.16
C GLY A 321 -20.50 -7.47 15.06
N ASN A 322 -20.87 -8.02 13.90
CA ASN A 322 -20.88 -9.46 13.64
C ASN A 322 -19.54 -10.00 13.10
N LEU A 323 -18.59 -9.12 12.82
CA LEU A 323 -17.35 -9.48 12.13
C LEU A 323 -16.17 -9.49 13.10
N THR A 324 -15.31 -10.49 12.97
CA THR A 324 -14.08 -10.57 13.76
C THR A 324 -12.94 -11.20 12.97
N LEU A 325 -11.72 -11.15 13.51
CA LEU A 325 -10.53 -11.72 12.88
C LEU A 325 -10.18 -13.09 13.46
N ILE A 326 -9.88 -14.05 12.59
CA ILE A 326 -9.34 -15.35 13.00
C ILE A 326 -8.21 -15.79 12.07
N SER A 327 -7.32 -16.63 12.61
CA SER A 327 -6.12 -17.11 11.93
C SER A 327 -6.32 -18.53 11.37
N GLY A 328 -5.83 -18.75 10.14
CA GLY A 328 -5.63 -20.09 9.57
C GLY A 328 -6.93 -20.84 9.27
N SER A 329 -6.94 -22.14 9.56
CA SER A 329 -8.06 -23.07 9.32
C SER A 329 -9.24 -22.89 10.29
N LYS A 330 -9.09 -22.07 11.33
CA LYS A 330 -10.13 -21.87 12.36
C LYS A 330 -11.48 -21.46 11.75
N ASN A 331 -11.47 -20.72 10.64
CA ASN A 331 -12.69 -20.28 9.96
C ASN A 331 -13.46 -21.46 9.36
N SER A 332 -12.76 -22.29 8.59
CA SER A 332 -13.32 -23.53 8.03
C SER A 332 -13.72 -24.56 9.09
N GLU A 333 -13.16 -24.48 10.30
CA GLU A 333 -13.55 -25.33 11.44
C GLU A 333 -14.80 -24.80 12.15
N ALA A 334 -14.94 -23.48 12.28
CA ALA A 334 -16.06 -22.82 12.99
C ALA A 334 -17.40 -22.96 12.24
N GLN A 335 -17.38 -22.85 10.91
CA GLN A 335 -18.55 -23.04 10.03
C GLN A 335 -19.84 -22.38 10.56
N HIS A 336 -20.90 -23.18 10.71
CA HIS A 336 -22.22 -22.77 11.18
C HIS A 336 -22.55 -23.35 12.56
N TYR A 337 -21.52 -23.77 13.32
CA TYR A 337 -21.73 -24.27 14.67
C TYR A 337 -22.34 -23.20 15.58
N ASP A 338 -22.93 -23.65 16.68
CA ASP A 338 -23.39 -22.77 17.75
C ASP A 338 -22.23 -21.92 18.33
N PHE A 339 -22.58 -20.85 19.02
CA PHE A 339 -21.61 -19.91 19.54
C PHE A 339 -20.60 -20.56 20.51
N ILE A 340 -21.04 -21.50 21.35
CA ILE A 340 -20.17 -22.14 22.35
C ILE A 340 -19.08 -22.96 21.66
N LYS A 341 -19.45 -23.74 20.64
CA LYS A 341 -18.49 -24.49 19.84
C LYS A 341 -17.59 -23.57 19.02
N LYS A 342 -18.12 -22.52 18.39
CA LYS A 342 -17.31 -21.50 17.70
C LYS A 342 -16.28 -20.84 18.62
N LYS A 343 -16.69 -20.43 19.82
CA LYS A 343 -15.82 -19.88 20.86
C LYS A 343 -14.67 -20.83 21.22
N SER A 344 -14.96 -22.12 21.42
CA SER A 344 -13.91 -23.11 21.69
C SER A 344 -12.88 -23.23 20.56
N ILE A 345 -13.31 -23.05 19.31
CA ILE A 345 -12.44 -23.08 18.12
C ILE A 345 -11.60 -21.80 18.05
N TYR A 346 -12.17 -20.64 18.37
CA TYR A 346 -11.44 -19.38 18.45
C TYR A 346 -10.29 -19.49 19.46
N GLU A 347 -10.53 -20.18 20.59
CA GLU A 347 -9.61 -20.36 21.72
C GLU A 347 -8.65 -21.58 21.61
N LYS A 348 -8.80 -22.45 20.60
CA LYS A 348 -8.16 -23.79 20.49
C LYS A 348 -6.63 -23.87 20.73
N LEU A 349 -5.88 -22.78 20.58
CA LEU A 349 -4.43 -22.75 20.84
C LEU A 349 -4.16 -22.03 22.17
N ASN A 350 -3.94 -22.80 23.24
CA ASN A 350 -3.64 -22.31 24.59
C ASN A 350 -4.71 -21.37 25.20
N SER A 351 -5.99 -21.58 24.86
CA SER A 351 -7.11 -20.72 25.30
C SER A 351 -6.94 -19.25 24.93
N LYS A 352 -6.19 -18.96 23.85
CA LYS A 352 -5.84 -17.60 23.45
C LYS A 352 -6.21 -17.37 21.98
N SER A 353 -7.00 -16.32 21.77
CA SER A 353 -7.13 -15.70 20.45
C SER A 353 -5.93 -14.78 20.17
N SER A 354 -5.45 -14.77 18.93
CA SER A 354 -4.38 -13.86 18.49
C SER A 354 -4.83 -12.41 18.38
N PHE A 355 -6.13 -12.19 18.22
CA PHE A 355 -6.77 -10.88 18.04
C PHE A 355 -7.54 -10.52 19.30
N ASP A 356 -7.32 -9.32 19.82
CA ASP A 356 -7.99 -8.79 21.00
C ASP A 356 -9.49 -8.57 20.71
N LEU A 357 -9.84 -8.16 19.47
CA LEU A 357 -11.23 -8.09 19.00
C LEU A 357 -11.99 -9.41 19.14
N THR A 358 -11.31 -10.52 18.90
CA THR A 358 -11.90 -11.86 19.01
C THR A 358 -11.89 -12.35 20.46
N LYS A 359 -10.93 -11.91 21.30
CA LYS A 359 -11.00 -12.16 22.76
C LYS A 359 -12.22 -11.46 23.37
N ASP A 360 -12.52 -10.23 22.95
CA ASP A 360 -13.72 -9.52 23.35
C ASP A 360 -15.00 -10.31 23.03
N VAL A 361 -15.05 -11.01 21.89
CA VAL A 361 -16.17 -11.90 21.54
C VAL A 361 -16.20 -13.11 22.47
N CYS A 362 -15.05 -13.71 22.76
CA CYS A 362 -14.96 -14.87 23.63
C CYS A 362 -15.32 -14.55 25.10
N ASN A 363 -15.26 -13.29 25.54
CA ASN A 363 -15.70 -12.90 26.87
C ASN A 363 -17.23 -13.03 27.07
N SER A 364 -18.00 -13.04 25.98
CA SER A 364 -19.44 -13.31 26.06
C SER A 364 -19.71 -14.77 26.42
N SER A 365 -20.69 -15.01 27.30
CA SER A 365 -21.19 -16.35 27.63
C SER A 365 -22.10 -16.91 26.55
N GLU A 366 -22.85 -16.03 25.88
CA GLU A 366 -23.71 -16.36 24.75
C GLU A 366 -23.63 -15.27 23.68
N TRP A 367 -24.26 -15.53 22.54
CA TRP A 367 -24.37 -14.60 21.43
C TRP A 367 -25.80 -14.59 20.90
N GLY A 368 -26.47 -13.46 21.06
CA GLY A 368 -27.78 -13.15 20.51
C GLY A 368 -27.82 -11.73 19.96
N LEU A 369 -29.04 -11.25 19.72
CA LEU A 369 -29.27 -9.92 19.15
C LEU A 369 -28.76 -8.79 20.05
N ALA A 370 -28.86 -8.95 21.37
CA ALA A 370 -28.44 -7.94 22.34
C ALA A 370 -26.92 -7.74 22.33
N GLU A 371 -26.14 -8.81 22.39
CA GLU A 371 -24.68 -8.79 22.36
C GLU A 371 -24.17 -8.23 21.04
N LEU A 372 -24.81 -8.62 19.93
CA LEU A 372 -24.47 -8.13 18.59
C LEU A 372 -24.69 -6.62 18.49
N LYS A 373 -25.86 -6.11 18.89
CA LYS A 373 -26.18 -4.67 18.90
C LYS A 373 -25.20 -3.88 19.77
N MET A 374 -24.95 -4.35 20.99
CA MET A 374 -24.02 -3.71 21.92
C MET A 374 -22.60 -3.64 21.35
N ARG A 375 -22.11 -4.74 20.76
CA ARG A 375 -20.79 -4.76 20.11
C ARG A 375 -20.75 -3.84 18.90
N HIS A 376 -21.79 -3.83 18.08
CA HIS A 376 -21.87 -2.97 16.90
C HIS A 376 -21.73 -1.49 17.27
N GLU A 377 -22.46 -1.02 18.27
CA GLU A 377 -22.36 0.37 18.73
C GLU A 377 -21.01 0.69 19.39
N LYS A 378 -20.43 -0.26 20.15
CA LYS A 378 -19.06 -0.12 20.69
C LYS A 378 -18.04 0.07 19.56
N MET A 379 -18.07 -0.77 18.53
CA MET A 379 -17.16 -0.69 17.39
C MET A 379 -17.38 0.59 16.57
N LYS A 380 -18.63 0.99 16.33
CA LYS A 380 -18.95 2.27 15.67
C LYS A 380 -18.36 3.45 16.42
N THR A 381 -18.46 3.46 17.76
CA THR A 381 -17.91 4.53 18.59
C THR A 381 -16.38 4.59 18.48
N GLN A 382 -15.70 3.44 18.44
CA GLN A 382 -14.26 3.38 18.21
C GLN A 382 -13.87 3.88 16.81
N LEU A 383 -14.61 3.48 15.77
CA LEU A 383 -14.37 3.95 14.39
C LEU A 383 -14.59 5.47 14.26
N LYS A 384 -15.61 6.01 14.92
CA LYS A 384 -15.85 7.46 15.00
C LYS A 384 -14.66 8.18 15.63
N LYS A 385 -14.13 7.67 16.76
CA LYS A 385 -12.94 8.24 17.40
C LYS A 385 -11.71 8.21 16.49
N LEU A 386 -11.57 7.16 15.68
CA LEU A 386 -10.44 6.99 14.77
C LEU A 386 -10.47 7.96 13.58
N TRP A 387 -11.64 8.07 12.93
CA TRP A 387 -11.71 8.66 11.60
C TRP A 387 -12.58 9.90 11.47
N LEU A 388 -13.31 10.33 12.51
CA LEU A 388 -13.91 11.68 12.46
C LEU A 388 -12.81 12.74 12.34
N VAL A 389 -13.06 13.67 11.43
CA VAL A 389 -12.21 14.83 11.15
C VAL A 389 -12.70 16.03 11.94
#